data_AF-A0A1F8RVS9-F1
#
_entry.id   AF-A0A1F8RVS9-F1
#
_cell.length_a   1.000
_cell.length_b   1.000
_cell.length_c   1.000
_cell.angle_alpha   90.00
_cell.angle_beta   90.00
_cell.angle_gamma   90.00
#
_symmetry.space_group_name_H-M   'P 1'
#
loop_
_entity.id
_entity.type
_entity.pdbx_description
1 polymer ?
#
loop_
_entity_poly.entity_id
_entity_poly.type
_entity_poly.pdbx_seq_one_letter_code
_entity_poly.pdbx_strand_id
1 'polypeptide(L)'
;MVRSLRLAAAIALLAALVVGTGTVAADPGDHGRKIIDTRLVGIPVAGQVLLGVNGGGRPWTIEKGKARLFEDGFLELEVRGLVLGPGGANEGINPIAVGRAIVVCNGVDKIMSATVPFSVPGGDAEVEAQLALPSPCLAPVIFFGSAGGSWFAVSG
;
A
#
# COMPACT_ATOMS: atom_id res chain seq x y z
N MET A 1 27.26 82.79 -10.52
CA MET A 1 26.72 82.95 -11.89
C MET A 1 27.23 81.76 -12.71
N VAL A 2 26.38 80.76 -12.99
CA VAL A 2 25.78 80.47 -14.34
C VAL A 2 26.91 80.04 -15.30
N ARG A 3 27.02 78.85 -15.91
CA ARG A 3 26.04 77.85 -16.41
C ARG A 3 26.83 76.66 -17.03
N SER A 4 26.27 75.45 -16.98
CA SER A 4 26.24 74.42 -18.06
C SER A 4 27.59 73.76 -18.45
N LEU A 5 27.72 72.49 -18.84
CA LEU A 5 26.86 71.65 -19.67
C LEU A 5 26.96 70.16 -19.28
N ARG A 6 25.88 69.47 -19.60
CA ARG A 6 25.55 68.05 -19.48
C ARG A 6 26.55 67.16 -20.24
N LEU A 7 26.98 66.04 -19.63
CA LEU A 7 27.27 64.83 -20.37
C LEU A 7 26.45 63.67 -19.79
N ALA A 8 25.65 63.11 -20.69
CA ALA A 8 24.79 61.96 -20.48
C ALA A 8 25.61 60.67 -20.56
N ALA A 9 25.33 59.75 -19.67
CA ALA A 9 25.53 58.32 -19.91
C ALA A 9 24.40 57.58 -19.21
N ALA A 10 23.29 57.40 -19.92
CA ALA A 10 22.18 56.57 -19.48
C ALA A 10 22.60 55.10 -19.58
N ILE A 11 22.90 54.47 -18.46
CA ILE A 11 23.07 53.02 -18.36
C ILE A 11 21.67 52.45 -18.09
N ALA A 12 20.99 51.99 -19.15
CA ALA A 12 19.76 51.23 -19.01
C ALA A 12 20.10 49.78 -18.63
N LEU A 13 20.09 49.49 -17.33
CA LEU A 13 20.11 48.12 -16.81
C LEU A 13 18.68 47.55 -16.87
N LEU A 14 18.34 46.85 -17.94
CA LEU A 14 17.17 45.97 -17.97
C LEU A 14 17.51 44.68 -17.20
N ALA A 15 17.11 44.62 -15.93
CA ALA A 15 17.01 43.36 -15.21
C ALA A 15 15.68 42.69 -15.56
N ALA A 16 15.69 41.76 -16.51
CA ALA A 16 14.55 40.88 -16.74
C ALA A 16 14.49 39.85 -15.61
N LEU A 17 13.65 40.08 -14.60
CA LEU A 17 13.25 39.04 -13.65
C LEU A 17 12.35 38.05 -14.39
N VAL A 18 12.92 36.94 -14.86
CA VAL A 18 12.15 35.76 -15.23
C VAL A 18 11.72 35.09 -13.92
N VAL A 19 10.49 35.35 -13.48
CA VAL A 19 9.85 34.58 -12.42
C VAL A 19 9.51 33.23 -13.01
N GLY A 20 10.38 32.24 -12.80
CA GLY A 20 10.09 30.85 -13.15
C GLY A 20 8.98 30.32 -12.25
N THR A 21 7.77 30.17 -12.79
CA THR A 21 6.72 29.37 -12.15
C THR A 21 7.09 27.90 -12.31
N GLY A 22 7.90 27.39 -11.38
CA GLY A 22 8.17 25.96 -11.29
C GLY A 22 6.91 25.24 -10.86
N THR A 23 6.23 24.55 -11.77
CA THR A 23 5.28 23.51 -11.40
C THR A 23 6.08 22.35 -10.82
N VAL A 24 6.00 22.14 -9.51
CA VAL A 24 6.54 20.91 -8.89
C VAL A 24 5.67 19.77 -9.41
N ALA A 25 6.20 18.99 -10.35
CA ALA A 25 5.57 17.73 -10.71
C ALA A 25 5.71 16.80 -9.49
N ALA A 26 4.59 16.36 -8.92
CA ALA A 26 4.62 15.27 -7.96
C ALA A 26 5.22 14.04 -8.65
N ASP A 27 6.25 13.44 -8.07
CA ASP A 27 6.80 12.18 -8.55
C ASP A 27 5.69 11.12 -8.36
N PRO A 28 5.23 10.42 -9.42
CA PRO A 28 4.21 9.39 -9.31
C PRO A 28 4.57 8.25 -8.33
N GLY A 29 5.85 8.15 -7.92
CA GLY A 29 6.32 7.19 -6.91
C GLY A 29 6.53 7.76 -5.50
N ASP A 30 6.29 9.05 -5.26
CA ASP A 30 6.38 9.62 -3.90
C ASP A 30 5.06 9.43 -3.15
N HIS A 31 4.93 8.28 -2.51
CA HIS A 31 3.80 7.94 -1.63
C HIS A 31 3.91 8.59 -0.23
N GLY A 32 4.89 9.47 -0.03
CA GLY A 32 5.19 10.07 1.25
C GLY A 32 5.78 9.04 2.23
N ARG A 33 5.52 9.25 3.53
CA ARG A 33 6.13 8.43 4.58
C ARG A 33 5.46 7.07 4.67
N LYS A 34 6.28 6.03 4.74
CA LYS A 34 5.85 4.68 5.11
C LYS A 34 5.42 4.62 6.58
N ILE A 35 4.19 4.18 6.84
CA ILE A 35 3.61 4.04 8.19
C ILE A 35 3.62 2.60 8.71
N ILE A 36 3.66 1.62 7.81
CA ILE A 36 3.82 0.19 8.15
C ILE A 36 4.85 -0.43 7.20
N ASP A 37 5.73 -1.26 7.76
CA ASP A 37 6.59 -2.23 7.05
C ASP A 37 6.62 -3.50 7.88
N THR A 38 5.94 -4.55 7.41
CA THR A 38 5.69 -5.76 8.21
C THR A 38 5.74 -7.01 7.34
N ARG A 39 5.85 -8.16 8.00
CA ARG A 39 5.70 -9.46 7.36
C ARG A 39 4.29 -9.97 7.55
N LEU A 40 3.89 -10.94 6.74
CA LEU A 40 2.63 -11.64 6.93
C LEU A 40 2.87 -13.01 7.55
N VAL A 41 1.93 -13.43 8.40
CA VAL A 41 1.83 -14.77 8.97
C VAL A 41 0.53 -15.41 8.54
N GLY A 42 0.57 -16.70 8.21
CA GLY A 42 -0.62 -17.47 7.82
C GLY A 42 -1.50 -17.85 9.01
N ILE A 43 -2.68 -18.42 8.73
CA ILE A 43 -3.58 -18.94 9.75
C ILE A 43 -3.00 -20.20 10.41
N PRO A 44 -2.71 -20.22 11.72
CA PRO A 44 -2.20 -21.42 12.38
C PRO A 44 -3.28 -22.49 12.57
N VAL A 45 -4.54 -22.08 12.82
CA VAL A 45 -5.66 -22.98 13.12
C VAL A 45 -6.95 -22.44 12.47
N ALA A 46 -7.79 -23.32 11.93
CA ALA A 46 -9.07 -22.95 11.33
C ALA A 46 -10.01 -22.19 12.29
N GLY A 47 -10.94 -21.41 11.72
CA GLY A 47 -12.03 -20.77 12.46
C GLY A 47 -11.68 -19.46 13.19
N GLN A 48 -10.48 -18.91 12.98
CA GLN A 48 -10.10 -17.64 13.59
C GLN A 48 -10.88 -16.45 13.02
N VAL A 49 -11.20 -15.49 13.88
CA VAL A 49 -11.75 -14.17 13.51
C VAL A 49 -10.87 -13.11 14.14
N LEU A 50 -10.32 -12.22 13.31
CA LEU A 50 -9.47 -11.11 13.76
C LEU A 50 -10.08 -9.81 13.27
N LEU A 51 -10.34 -8.87 14.18
CA LEU A 51 -10.92 -7.56 13.87
C LEU A 51 -12.18 -7.63 12.98
N GLY A 52 -13.04 -8.64 13.24
CA GLY A 52 -14.25 -8.88 12.45
C GLY A 52 -14.00 -9.39 11.02
N VAL A 53 -12.79 -9.88 10.70
CA VAL A 53 -12.45 -10.56 9.44
C VAL A 53 -12.37 -12.06 9.72
N ASN A 54 -13.23 -12.84 9.06
CA ASN A 54 -13.26 -14.29 9.18
C ASN A 54 -12.04 -14.92 8.50
N GLY A 55 -11.42 -15.91 9.12
CA GLY A 55 -10.36 -16.69 8.50
C GLY A 55 -10.90 -17.60 7.38
N GLY A 56 -10.03 -17.99 6.46
CA GLY A 56 -10.33 -18.84 5.30
C GLY A 56 -10.71 -20.29 5.59
N GLY A 57 -11.21 -20.60 6.79
CA GLY A 57 -11.76 -21.91 7.17
C GLY A 57 -10.77 -23.06 7.35
N ARG A 58 -9.47 -22.85 7.05
CA ARG A 58 -8.40 -23.84 7.17
C ARG A 58 -7.12 -23.17 7.68
N PRO A 59 -6.13 -23.93 8.20
CA PRO A 59 -4.78 -23.45 8.35
C PRO A 59 -4.21 -22.99 7.00
N TRP A 60 -3.38 -21.96 7.02
CA TRP A 60 -2.65 -21.44 5.86
C TRP A 60 -1.21 -21.20 6.26
N THR A 61 -0.28 -21.60 5.40
CA THR A 61 1.15 -21.39 5.58
C THR A 61 1.66 -20.49 4.48
N ILE A 62 2.60 -19.61 4.80
CA ILE A 62 3.20 -18.67 3.85
C ILE A 62 4.71 -18.80 3.89
N GLU A 63 5.34 -18.85 2.72
CA GLU A 63 6.80 -18.85 2.62
C GLU A 63 7.35 -17.45 2.89
N LYS A 64 6.81 -16.45 2.19
CA LYS A 64 7.18 -15.04 2.37
C LYS A 64 5.97 -14.16 2.15
N GLY A 65 5.72 -13.26 3.09
CA GLY A 65 4.76 -12.18 2.93
C GLY A 65 5.36 -10.87 3.43
N LYS A 66 5.16 -9.79 2.67
CA LYS A 66 5.58 -8.44 3.05
C LYS A 66 4.47 -7.46 2.71
N ALA A 67 4.20 -6.52 3.61
CA ALA A 67 3.26 -5.43 3.38
C ALA A 67 3.87 -4.10 3.79
N ARG A 68 3.67 -3.08 2.95
CA ARG A 68 4.04 -1.69 3.19
C ARG A 68 2.82 -0.80 2.97
N LEU A 69 2.50 0.02 3.97
CA LEU A 69 1.42 1.00 3.89
C LEU A 69 2.02 2.39 4.06
N PHE A 70 1.59 3.32 3.23
CA PHE A 70 2.06 4.71 3.22
C PHE A 70 1.00 5.67 3.76
N GLU A 71 1.42 6.87 4.15
CA GLU A 71 0.55 7.90 4.73
C GLU A 71 -0.58 8.33 3.80
N ASP A 72 -0.34 8.32 2.48
CA ASP A 72 -1.31 8.67 1.45
C ASP A 72 -2.36 7.57 1.21
N GLY A 73 -2.17 6.38 1.79
CA GLY A 73 -3.03 5.21 1.61
C GLY A 73 -2.58 4.25 0.51
N PHE A 74 -1.41 4.47 -0.11
CA PHE A 74 -0.83 3.50 -1.02
C PHE A 74 -0.40 2.24 -0.25
N LEU A 75 -0.79 1.07 -0.77
CA LEU A 75 -0.47 -0.24 -0.22
C LEU A 75 0.31 -1.03 -1.25
N GLU A 76 1.46 -1.54 -0.83
CA GLU A 76 2.20 -2.59 -1.53
C GLU A 76 2.20 -3.87 -0.68
N LEU A 77 1.80 -4.98 -1.28
CA LEU A 77 1.76 -6.27 -0.61
C LEU A 77 2.24 -7.37 -1.56
N GLU A 78 3.27 -8.09 -1.13
CA GLU A 78 3.85 -9.25 -1.81
C GLU A 78 3.53 -10.51 -1.00
N VAL A 79 2.97 -11.52 -1.66
CA VAL A 79 2.66 -12.84 -1.11
C VAL A 79 3.34 -13.89 -1.98
N ARG A 80 4.11 -14.78 -1.36
CA ARG A 80 4.77 -15.91 -2.00
C ARG A 80 4.49 -17.19 -1.22
N GLY A 81 4.14 -18.25 -1.94
CA GLY A 81 3.96 -19.58 -1.35
C GLY A 81 2.86 -19.64 -0.29
N LEU A 82 1.79 -18.86 -0.42
CA LEU A 82 0.64 -18.91 0.50
C LEU A 82 -0.30 -20.05 0.11
N VAL A 83 -0.24 -21.14 0.86
CA VAL A 83 -0.92 -22.40 0.55
C VAL A 83 -1.66 -22.94 1.77
N LEU A 84 -2.56 -23.90 1.54
CA LEU A 84 -3.23 -24.60 2.64
C LEU A 84 -2.21 -25.30 3.53
N GLY A 85 -2.31 -25.01 4.83
CA GLY A 85 -1.47 -25.61 5.85
C GLY A 85 -1.85 -27.06 6.16
N PRO A 86 -1.16 -27.68 7.13
CA PRO A 86 -1.25 -29.11 7.36
C PRO A 86 -2.61 -29.59 7.87
N GLY A 87 -2.89 -30.87 7.63
CA GLY A 87 -4.01 -31.58 8.28
C GLY A 87 -5.31 -31.60 7.48
N GLY A 88 -5.24 -31.55 6.15
CA GLY A 88 -6.44 -31.65 5.31
C GLY A 88 -6.17 -31.94 3.83
N ALA A 89 -7.25 -32.12 3.07
CA ALA A 89 -7.17 -32.21 1.62
C ALA A 89 -6.54 -30.94 1.02
N ASN A 90 -5.76 -31.11 -0.04
CA ASN A 90 -5.06 -30.03 -0.75
C ASN A 90 -3.99 -29.30 0.09
N GLU A 91 -3.44 -29.95 1.12
CA GLU A 91 -2.25 -29.46 1.82
C GLU A 91 -1.12 -29.13 0.84
N GLY A 92 -0.45 -28.01 1.06
CA GLY A 92 0.70 -27.57 0.25
C GLY A 92 0.33 -26.92 -1.08
N ILE A 93 -0.97 -26.75 -1.39
CA ILE A 93 -1.41 -26.00 -2.58
C ILE A 93 -2.37 -24.87 -2.25
N ASN A 94 -2.38 -23.85 -3.11
CA ASN A 94 -3.43 -22.83 -3.16
C ASN A 94 -4.52 -23.24 -4.17
N PRO A 95 -5.78 -23.47 -3.76
CA PRO A 95 -6.89 -23.74 -4.68
C PRO A 95 -7.63 -22.48 -5.16
N ILE A 96 -7.21 -21.28 -4.74
CA ILE A 96 -7.96 -20.03 -4.95
C ILE A 96 -7.27 -19.17 -6.02
N ALA A 97 -7.96 -18.89 -7.11
CA ALA A 97 -7.39 -18.16 -8.26
C ALA A 97 -7.29 -16.64 -8.10
N VAL A 98 -8.03 -16.06 -7.14
CA VAL A 98 -8.08 -14.60 -6.92
C VAL A 98 -8.08 -14.26 -5.44
N GLY A 99 -7.32 -13.22 -5.08
CA GLY A 99 -7.24 -12.69 -3.73
C GLY A 99 -7.33 -11.18 -3.70
N ARG A 100 -7.33 -10.59 -2.50
CA ARG A 100 -7.28 -9.13 -2.30
C ARG A 100 -6.66 -8.81 -0.94
N ALA A 101 -6.18 -7.57 -0.81
CA ALA A 101 -5.80 -7.04 0.48
C ALA A 101 -7.02 -6.49 1.24
N ILE A 102 -6.95 -6.56 2.56
CA ILE A 102 -7.91 -5.96 3.48
C ILE A 102 -7.08 -5.17 4.50
N VAL A 103 -7.36 -3.89 4.67
CA VAL A 103 -6.77 -3.07 5.73
C VAL A 103 -7.86 -2.75 6.73
N VAL A 104 -7.61 -3.05 8.00
CA VAL A 104 -8.49 -2.62 9.10
C VAL A 104 -7.81 -1.51 9.87
N CYS A 105 -8.42 -0.32 9.86
CA CYS A 105 -8.05 0.83 10.68
C CYS A 105 -8.98 0.94 11.89
N ASN A 106 -8.53 1.57 12.97
CA ASN A 106 -9.37 1.92 14.14
C ASN A 106 -10.12 0.72 14.75
N GLY A 107 -9.62 -0.50 14.52
CA GLY A 107 -10.23 -1.76 14.94
C GLY A 107 -11.49 -2.20 14.19
N VAL A 108 -12.10 -1.35 13.35
CA VAL A 108 -13.41 -1.61 12.72
C VAL A 108 -13.53 -1.15 11.26
N ASP A 109 -12.76 -0.14 10.84
CA ASP A 109 -12.86 0.44 9.50
C ASP A 109 -12.18 -0.49 8.51
N LYS A 110 -12.98 -1.25 7.75
CA LYS A 110 -12.50 -2.27 6.81
C LYS A 110 -12.47 -1.75 5.39
N ILE A 111 -11.28 -1.62 4.84
CA ILE A 111 -11.03 -1.18 3.47
C ILE A 111 -10.47 -2.37 2.68
N MET A 112 -11.02 -2.65 1.51
CA MET A 112 -10.57 -3.77 0.68
C MET A 112 -10.08 -3.27 -0.68
N SER A 113 -8.90 -3.74 -1.12
CA SER A 113 -8.35 -3.43 -2.45
C SER A 113 -9.19 -4.08 -3.56
N ALA A 114 -8.96 -3.74 -4.84
CA ALA A 114 -9.43 -4.59 -5.93
C ALA A 114 -8.86 -6.02 -5.82
N THR A 115 -9.52 -6.99 -6.46
CA THR A 115 -9.00 -8.36 -6.53
C THR A 115 -7.84 -8.45 -7.51
N VAL A 116 -6.85 -9.26 -7.18
CA VAL A 116 -5.67 -9.56 -7.99
C VAL A 116 -5.58 -11.06 -8.27
N PRO A 117 -4.84 -11.47 -9.32
CA PRO A 117 -4.49 -12.88 -9.52
C PRO A 117 -3.80 -13.46 -8.29
N PHE A 118 -4.19 -14.67 -7.91
CA PHE A 118 -3.56 -15.45 -6.86
C PHE A 118 -3.18 -16.82 -7.45
N SER A 119 -1.88 -17.07 -7.58
CA SER A 119 -1.39 -18.16 -8.43
C SER A 119 -1.84 -19.53 -7.92
N VAL A 120 -2.30 -20.36 -8.83
CA VAL A 120 -2.71 -21.75 -8.54
C VAL A 120 -1.72 -22.68 -9.24
N PRO A 121 -1.12 -23.67 -8.54
CA PRO A 121 -1.27 -23.98 -7.12
C PRO A 121 -0.30 -23.21 -6.20
N GLY A 122 0.54 -22.32 -6.75
CA GLY A 122 1.74 -21.80 -6.06
C GLY A 122 1.48 -20.86 -4.89
N GLY A 123 0.38 -20.10 -4.88
CA GLY A 123 0.05 -19.21 -3.79
C GLY A 123 0.80 -17.88 -3.82
N ASP A 124 1.04 -17.32 -5.01
CA ASP A 124 1.69 -16.03 -5.19
C ASP A 124 0.68 -14.94 -5.56
N ALA A 125 0.83 -13.75 -4.99
CA ALA A 125 0.04 -12.58 -5.36
C ALA A 125 0.82 -11.29 -5.08
N GLU A 126 0.47 -10.25 -5.84
CA GLU A 126 1.00 -8.90 -5.68
C GLU A 126 -0.17 -7.92 -5.69
N VAL A 127 -0.18 -7.00 -4.73
CA VAL A 127 -1.18 -5.93 -4.62
C VAL A 127 -0.44 -4.62 -4.54
N GLU A 128 -0.70 -3.76 -5.52
CA GLU A 128 -0.37 -2.33 -5.50
C GLU A 128 -1.69 -1.57 -5.60
N ALA A 129 -2.08 -0.87 -4.55
CA ALA A 129 -3.40 -0.26 -4.47
C ALA A 129 -3.41 1.06 -3.72
N GLN A 130 -4.08 2.06 -4.30
CA GLN A 130 -4.46 3.27 -3.59
C GLN A 130 -5.73 3.01 -2.77
N LEU A 131 -5.64 3.10 -1.44
CA LEU A 131 -6.77 2.90 -0.53
C LEU A 131 -7.27 4.22 0.03
N ALA A 132 -8.60 4.38 0.07
CA ALA A 132 -9.25 5.48 0.77
C ALA A 132 -9.31 5.16 2.27
N LEU A 133 -8.22 5.42 2.98
CA LEU A 133 -8.13 5.19 4.43
C LEU A 133 -8.83 6.31 5.23
N PRO A 134 -9.42 6.01 6.40
CA PRO A 134 -9.85 7.04 7.33
C PRO A 134 -8.65 7.84 7.84
N SER A 135 -8.89 9.10 8.22
CA SER A 135 -7.90 9.96 8.85
C SER A 135 -8.34 10.38 10.25
N PRO A 136 -7.67 9.92 11.33
CA PRO A 136 -6.51 9.02 11.32
C PRO A 136 -6.88 7.55 11.05
N CYS A 137 -5.94 6.79 10.49
CA CYS A 137 -5.96 5.32 10.47
C CYS A 137 -5.07 4.81 11.60
N LEU A 138 -5.67 4.55 12.77
CA LEU A 138 -4.93 4.09 13.94
C LEU A 138 -4.73 2.57 13.88
N ALA A 139 -3.53 2.12 14.23
CA ALA A 139 -3.12 0.71 14.31
C ALA A 139 -3.60 -0.15 13.12
N PRO A 140 -3.22 0.21 11.87
CA PRO A 140 -3.61 -0.56 10.69
C PRO A 140 -3.13 -2.01 10.79
N VAL A 141 -4.05 -2.95 10.53
CA VAL A 141 -3.76 -4.38 10.37
C VAL A 141 -4.06 -4.77 8.94
N ILE A 142 -3.09 -5.41 8.28
CA ILE A 142 -3.13 -5.73 6.86
C ILE A 142 -3.33 -7.23 6.71
N PHE A 143 -4.34 -7.63 5.95
CA PHE A 143 -4.62 -9.01 5.61
C PHE A 143 -4.48 -9.22 4.10
N PHE A 144 -4.15 -10.44 3.72
CA PHE A 144 -4.40 -10.96 2.37
C PHE A 144 -5.40 -12.11 2.45
N GLY A 145 -6.36 -12.15 1.53
CA GLY A 145 -7.46 -13.09 1.60
C GLY A 145 -8.22 -13.31 0.30
N SER A 146 -9.29 -14.09 0.39
CA SER A 146 -10.21 -14.38 -0.71
C SER A 146 -10.90 -13.11 -1.25
N ALA A 147 -11.42 -13.20 -2.47
CA ALA A 147 -12.26 -12.14 -3.05
C ALA A 147 -13.46 -11.74 -2.15
N GLY A 148 -14.03 -12.70 -1.41
CA GLY A 148 -15.15 -12.50 -0.49
C GLY A 148 -14.78 -11.88 0.86
N GLY A 149 -13.49 -11.65 1.13
CA GLY A 149 -13.03 -10.95 2.33
C GLY A 149 -12.68 -11.84 3.52
N SER A 150 -12.64 -13.17 3.36
CA SER A 150 -12.02 -14.04 4.36
C SER A 150 -10.49 -14.01 4.25
N TRP A 151 -9.77 -13.86 5.36
CA TRP A 151 -8.31 -13.72 5.37
C TRP A 151 -7.58 -15.08 5.37
N PHE A 152 -6.36 -15.10 4.85
CA PHE A 152 -5.46 -16.25 4.78
C PHE A 152 -4.12 -15.97 5.47
N ALA A 153 -3.65 -14.72 5.38
CA ALA A 153 -2.47 -14.22 6.07
C ALA A 153 -2.73 -12.80 6.60
N VAL A 154 -2.03 -12.42 7.68
CA VAL A 154 -2.18 -11.14 8.38
C VAL A 154 -0.81 -10.59 8.80
N SER A 155 -0.68 -9.27 8.91
CA SER A 155 0.50 -8.60 9.46
C SER A 155 0.81 -9.08 10.88
N GLY A 156 2.08 -9.40 11.15
CA GLY A 156 2.56 -9.92 12.43
C GLY A 156 4.02 -9.61 12.73
#